data_AF-A0A6I5ZNY7-F1
#
_entry.id   AF-A0A6I5ZNY7-F1
#
_cell.length_a   1.000
_cell.length_b   1.000
_cell.length_c   1.000
_cell.angle_alpha   90.00
_cell.angle_beta   90.00
_cell.angle_gamma   90.00
#
_symmetry.space_group_name_H-M   'P 1'
#
loop_
_entity.id
_entity.type
_entity.pdbx_description
1 polymer ?
#
loop_
_entity_poly.entity_id
_entity_poly.type
_entity_poly.pdbx_seq_one_letter_code
_entity_poly.pdbx_strand_id
1 'polypeptide(L)' 'MLARDWPALVVLTAMLVAGILVYPHLPDLVPAHWNFRGEVDNYFSRFNTPPGDIE' A
#
# COMPACT_ATOMS: atom_id res chain seq x y z
N MET A 1 1.02 24.37 18.98
CA MET A 1 1.27 22.92 18.83
C MET A 1 1.66 22.62 17.38
N LEU A 2 0.80 22.79 16.36
CA LEU A 2 1.15 22.56 14.94
C LEU A 2 2.48 23.18 14.42
N ALA A 3 2.78 24.44 14.77
CA ALA A 3 3.98 25.13 14.25
C ALA A 3 5.31 24.53 14.76
N ARG A 4 5.30 23.77 15.88
CA ARG A 4 6.49 23.08 16.40
C ARG A 4 6.68 21.71 15.75
N ASP A 5 5.57 21.08 15.35
CA ASP A 5 5.55 19.71 14.80
C ASP A 5 5.69 19.70 13.27
N TRP A 6 6.02 20.84 12.65
CA TRP A 6 6.15 20.96 11.20
C TRP A 6 7.10 19.93 10.55
N PRO A 7 8.22 19.48 11.19
CA PRO A 7 9.04 18.45 10.58
C PRO A 7 8.30 17.11 10.49
N ALA A 8 7.52 16.76 11.51
CA ALA A 8 6.71 15.55 11.51
C ALA A 8 5.60 15.64 10.45
N LEU A 9 4.96 16.80 10.30
CA LEU A 9 3.98 17.05 9.25
C LEU A 9 4.59 16.91 7.86
N VAL A 10 5.80 17.44 7.64
CA VAL A 10 6.51 17.29 6.36
C VAL A 10 6.81 15.82 6.04
N VAL A 11 7.27 15.03 7.02
CA VAL A 11 7.50 13.60 6.83
C VAL A 11 6.21 12.87 6.49
N LEU A 12 5.12 13.13 7.22
CA LEU A 12 3.82 12.51 6.96
C LEU A 12 3.28 12.88 5.58
N THR A 13 3.36 14.16 5.19
CA THR A 13 2.97 14.61 3.85
C THR A 13 3.84 13.96 2.77
N ALA A 14 5.15 13.86 2.97
CA ALA A 14 6.06 13.21 2.03
C ALA A 14 5.72 11.72 1.85
N MET A 15 5.45 10.99 2.95
CA MET A 15 5.02 9.59 2.90
C MET A 15 3.68 9.42 2.16
N LEU A 16 2.72 10.30 2.41
CA LEU A 16 1.42 10.28 1.73
C LEU A 16 1.56 10.54 0.23
N VAL A 17 2.32 11.57 -0.16
CA VAL A 17 2.58 11.90 -1.57
C VAL A 17 3.32 10.75 -2.26
N ALA A 18 4.33 10.18 -1.61
CA ALA A 18 5.04 9.01 -2.14
C ALA A 18 4.09 7.83 -2.36
N GLY A 19 3.20 7.54 -1.39
CA GLY A 19 2.17 6.52 -1.53
C GLY A 19 1.26 6.76 -2.75
N ILE A 20 0.76 7.98 -2.93
CA ILE A 20 -0.11 8.35 -4.06
C ILE A 20 0.61 8.18 -5.41
N LEU A 21 1.89 8.57 -5.50
CA LEU A 21 2.67 8.47 -6.74
C LEU A 21 3.05 7.01 -7.08
N VAL A 22 3.32 6.19 -6.06
CA VAL A 22 3.70 4.78 -6.24
C VAL A 22 2.48 3.89 -6.47
N TYR A 23 1.33 4.18 -5.86
CA TYR A 23 0.12 3.36 -5.95
C TYR A 23 -0.26 2.90 -7.38
N PRO A 24 -0.31 3.77 -8.42
CA PRO A 24 -0.67 3.34 -9.77
C PRO A 24 0.36 2.41 -10.44
N HIS A 25 1.59 2.35 -9.91
CA HIS A 25 2.67 1.49 -10.40
C HIS A 25 2.74 0.15 -9.65
N LEU A 26 1.87 -0.09 -8.67
CA LEU A 26 1.83 -1.37 -7.96
C LEU A 26 1.32 -2.47 -8.90
N PRO A 27 1.87 -3.70 -8.75
CA PRO A 27 1.36 -4.87 -9.45
C PRO A 27 -0.10 -5.14 -9.05
N ASP A 28 -0.83 -5.86 -9.90
CA ASP A 28 -2.23 -6.21 -9.63
C ASP A 28 -2.40 -6.98 -8.33
N LEU A 29 -1.42 -7.83 -7.98
CA LEU A 29 -1.38 -8.61 -6.75
C LEU A 29 -0.22 -8.15 -5.86
N VAL A 30 -0.53 -7.73 -4.64
CA VAL A 30 0.44 -7.31 -3.63
C VAL A 30 0.41 -8.29 -2.46
N PRO A 31 1.56 -8.84 -2.02
CA PRO A 31 1.63 -9.69 -0.84
C PRO A 31 0.99 -9.04 0.39
N ALA A 32 0.00 -9.71 0.96
CA ALA A 32 -0.78 -9.24 2.09
C ALA A 32 -0.35 -9.89 3.40
N HIS A 33 0.07 -11.15 3.34
CA HIS A 33 0.40 -11.95 4.49
C HIS A 33 1.56 -12.90 4.16
N TRP A 34 2.36 -13.17 5.18
CA TRP A 34 3.44 -14.13 5.14
C TRP A 34 3.19 -15.17 6.22
N ASN A 35 3.34 -16.44 5.84
CA ASN A 35 3.24 -17.53 6.79
C ASN A 35 4.47 -17.59 7.71
N PHE A 36 4.44 -18.48 8.71
CA PHE A 36 5.54 -18.67 9.66
C PHE A 36 6.86 -19.13 9.00
N ARG A 37 6.81 -19.64 7.76
CA ARG A 37 7.98 -20.04 6.98
C ARG A 37 8.54 -18.89 6.12
N GLY A 38 7.93 -17.71 6.15
CA GLY A 38 8.33 -16.55 5.35
C GLY A 38 7.90 -16.62 3.88
N GLU A 39 6.95 -17.50 3.54
CA GLU A 39 6.37 -17.56 2.19
C GLU A 39 5.11 -16.69 2.16
N VAL A 40 4.86 -16.02 1.03
CA VAL A 40 3.63 -15.28 0.81
C VAL A 40 2.47 -16.26 0.62
N ASP A 41 1.48 -16.21 1.48
CA ASP A 41 0.29 -17.08 1.44
C ASP A 41 -1.02 -16.33 1.17
N ASN A 42 -0.97 -14.99 1.13
CA ASN A 42 -2.13 -14.15 0.80
C ASN A 42 -1.72 -12.92 -0.02
N TYR A 43 -2.60 -12.48 -0.91
CA TYR A 43 -2.40 -11.31 -1.76
C TYR A 43 -3.63 -10.41 -1.73
N PHE A 44 -3.41 -9.10 -1.80
CA PHE A 44 -4.45 -8.11 -2.08
C PHE A 44 -4.43 -7.76 -3.55
N SER A 45 -5.63 -7.59 -4.14
CA SER A 45 -5.75 -6.97 -5.45
C SER A 45 -5.73 -5.45 -5.32
N ARG A 46 -4.99 -4.76 -6.19
CA ARG A 46 -4.91 -3.28 -6.18
C ARG A 46 -6.28 -2.60 -6.40
N PHE A 47 -7.14 -3.29 -7.13
CA PHE A 47 -8.56 -2.98 -7.31
C PHE A 47 -9.27 -4.29 -7.02
N ASN A 48 -10.24 -4.27 -6.10
CA ASN A 48 -11.14 -5.40 -5.87
C ASN A 48 -11.95 -5.66 -7.15
N THR A 49 -11.36 -6.33 -8.14
CA THR A 49 -12.06 -6.89 -9.28
C THR A 49 -13.01 -7.94 -8.72
N PRO A 50 -14.34 -7.80 -8.90
CA PRO A 50 -15.30 -8.81 -8.46
C PRO A 50 -14.90 -10.18 -9.01
N PRO A 51 -15.12 -11.28 -8.27
CA PRO A 51 -14.72 -12.63 -8.67
C PRO A 51 -15.64 -13.22 -9.76
N GLY A 52 -15.79 -12.50 -10.87
CA GLY A 52 -16.51 -12.91 -12.08
C GLY A 52 -15.71 -12.68 -13.37
N ASP A 53 -14.54 -12.05 -13.29
CA ASP A 53 -13.72 -11.71 -14.48
C ASP A 53 -12.48 -12.63 -14.63
N ILE A 54 -12.43 -13.70 -13.84
CA ILE A 54 -11.45 -14.80 -13.95
C ILE A 54 -12.21 -16.09 -14.21
N GLU A 55 -12.59 -16.32 -15.47
CA GLU A 55 -12.80 -17.70 -15.95
C GLU A 55 -11.50 -18.51 -15.81
#